data_AF-A0A7J2H899-F1
#
_entry.id   AF-A0A7J2H899-F1
#
_cell.length_a   1.000
_cell.length_b   1.000
_cell.length_c   1.000
_cell.angle_alpha   90.00
_cell.angle_beta   90.00
_cell.angle_gamma   90.00
#
_symmetry.space_group_name_H-M   'P 1'
#
loop_
_entity.id
_entity.type
_entity.pdbx_description
1 polymer ?
#
loop_
_entity_poly.entity_id
_entity_poly.type
_entity_poly.pdbx_seq_one_letter_code
_entity_poly.pdbx_strand_id
1 'polypeptide(L)'
;MLSARAPAERRWIGLLLGVLHSLTVFFVSSMIVGRLLELGYPPSAGGDTFGHLFKAWKLYSEGYRPWIKDWYCGYPFLRFYPPLAYFLAAYVAKLAGDFILGYKLALFASYILAGFSMYYVALRICRSEL
;
A
#
# COMPACT_ATOMS: atom_id res chain seq x y z
N MET A 1 24.47 9.07 34.03
CA MET A 1 24.77 8.68 32.64
C MET A 1 23.60 9.15 31.76
N LEU A 2 23.66 10.39 31.27
CA LEU A 2 22.55 11.05 30.58
C LEU A 2 22.64 10.75 29.08
N SER A 3 21.62 10.05 28.56
CA SER A 3 21.40 9.89 27.13
C SER A 3 21.19 11.27 26.50
N ALA A 4 22.21 11.78 25.79
CA ALA A 4 22.09 13.00 25.01
C ALA A 4 21.16 12.71 23.81
N ARG A 5 19.89 13.13 23.92
CA ARG A 5 19.00 13.18 22.75
C ARG A 5 19.68 14.02 21.67
N ALA A 6 19.75 13.48 20.45
CA ALA A 6 20.24 14.23 19.30
C ALA A 6 19.47 15.57 19.20
N PRO A 7 20.15 16.68 18.81
CA PRO A 7 19.49 17.98 18.63
C PRO A 7 18.24 17.85 17.76
N ALA A 8 17.18 18.59 18.09
CA ALA A 8 15.89 18.51 17.38
C ALA A 8 16.05 18.66 15.86
N GLU A 9 16.99 19.48 15.41
CA GLU A 9 17.36 19.69 14.01
C GLU A 9 17.79 18.39 13.30
N ARG A 10 18.58 17.53 13.96
CA ARG A 10 19.01 16.24 13.38
C ARG A 10 17.83 15.28 13.18
N ARG A 11 16.80 15.38 14.03
CA ARG A 11 15.58 14.59 13.90
C ARG A 11 14.76 15.03 12.68
N TRP A 12 14.63 16.33 12.45
CA TRP A 12 13.91 16.86 11.29
C TRP A 12 14.60 16.55 9.97
N ILE A 13 15.93 16.62 9.93
CA ILE A 13 16.72 16.22 8.74
C ILE A 13 16.49 14.74 8.42
N GLY A 14 16.53 13.86 9.43
CA GLY A 14 16.26 12.43 9.22
C GLY A 14 14.84 12.15 8.70
N LEU A 15 13.84 12.86 9.22
CA LEU A 15 12.46 12.76 8.72
C LEU A 15 12.35 13.21 7.25
N LEU A 16 12.96 14.35 6.90
CA LEU A 16 12.97 14.87 5.53
C LEU A 16 13.60 13.87 4.56
N LEU A 17 14.75 13.29 4.94
CA LEU A 17 15.43 12.28 4.12
C LEU A 17 14.56 11.02 3.94
N GLY A 18 13.86 10.59 4.99
CA GLY A 18 12.91 9.47 4.90
C GLY A 18 11.73 9.76 3.98
N VAL A 19 11.17 10.97 4.04
CA VAL A 19 10.11 11.42 3.11
C VAL A 19 10.62 11.38 1.67
N LEU A 20 11.78 12.00 1.41
CA LEU A 20 12.36 12.07 0.07
C LEU A 20 12.62 10.67 -0.49
N HIS A 21 13.22 9.77 0.29
CA HIS A 21 13.42 8.38 -0.11
C HIS A 21 12.10 7.67 -0.46
N SER A 22 11.06 7.87 0.36
CA SER A 22 9.74 7.27 0.12
C SER A 22 9.08 7.79 -1.15
N LEU A 23 9.21 9.08 -1.43
CA LEU A 23 8.73 9.69 -2.66
C LEU A 23 9.50 9.17 -3.88
N THR A 24 10.82 8.98 -3.77
CA THR A 24 11.63 8.37 -4.84
C THR A 24 11.19 6.92 -5.11
N VAL A 25 11.02 6.11 -4.06
CA VAL A 25 10.54 4.72 -4.20
C VAL A 25 9.17 4.69 -4.85
N PHE A 26 8.25 5.55 -4.42
CA PHE A 26 6.93 5.66 -5.04
C PHE A 26 7.03 6.05 -6.52
N PHE A 27 7.81 7.08 -6.85
CA PHE A 27 7.97 7.56 -8.22
C PHE A 27 8.54 6.47 -9.13
N VAL A 28 9.64 5.83 -8.74
CA VAL A 28 10.26 4.72 -9.48
C VAL A 28 9.29 3.56 -9.64
N SER A 29 8.58 3.18 -8.57
CA SER A 29 7.58 2.11 -8.63
C SER A 29 6.43 2.44 -9.58
N SER A 30 5.98 3.70 -9.60
CA SER A 30 4.93 4.17 -10.51
C SER A 30 5.35 4.12 -11.98
N MET A 31 6.64 4.35 -12.27
CA MET A 31 7.21 4.21 -13.61
C MET A 31 7.29 2.74 -14.04
N ILE A 32 7.68 1.84 -13.12
CA ILE A 32 7.81 0.40 -13.39
C ILE A 32 6.44 -0.25 -13.59
N VAL A 33 5.50 0.02 -12.69
CA VAL A 33 4.13 -0.52 -12.76
C VAL A 33 3.38 0.08 -13.95
N GLY A 34 3.77 1.29 -14.36
CA GLY A 34 3.12 2.05 -15.41
C GLY A 34 1.74 2.51 -14.99
N ARG A 35 1.38 3.75 -15.33
CA ARG A 35 -0.02 4.22 -15.35
C ARG A 35 -0.77 4.14 -14.01
N LEU A 36 -0.07 4.03 -12.87
CA LEU A 36 -0.68 4.15 -11.55
C LEU A 36 -1.40 5.50 -11.38
N LEU A 37 -0.87 6.51 -12.07
CA LEU A 37 -1.40 7.88 -12.11
C LEU A 37 -2.45 8.11 -13.22
N GLU A 38 -2.71 7.13 -14.11
CA GLU A 38 -3.77 7.28 -15.11
C GLU A 38 -5.15 7.24 -14.47
N LEU A 39 -6.16 7.83 -15.11
CA LEU A 39 -7.55 7.78 -14.63
C LEU A 39 -8.12 6.36 -14.81
N GLY A 40 -9.00 5.94 -13.91
CA GLY A 40 -9.65 4.62 -13.95
C GLY A 40 -8.85 3.51 -13.27
N TYR A 41 -9.13 2.26 -13.63
CA TYR A 41 -8.48 1.09 -13.04
C TYR A 41 -6.98 1.06 -13.38
N PRO A 42 -6.12 0.58 -12.45
CA PRO A 42 -4.70 0.36 -12.77
C PRO A 42 -4.59 -0.60 -13.97
N PRO A 43 -3.61 -0.42 -14.86
CA PRO A 43 -3.40 -1.35 -15.97
C PRO A 43 -3.12 -2.74 -15.39
N SER A 44 -3.74 -3.76 -15.99
CA SER A 44 -3.46 -5.15 -15.62
C SER A 44 -2.58 -5.81 -16.68
N ALA A 45 -1.54 -6.52 -16.26
CA ALA A 45 -0.81 -7.44 -17.12
C ALA A 45 -1.48 -8.83 -17.22
N GLY A 46 -2.67 -9.03 -16.63
CA GLY A 46 -3.39 -10.30 -16.66
C GLY A 46 -4.57 -10.39 -15.69
N GLY A 47 -5.20 -11.57 -15.63
CA GLY A 47 -6.40 -11.84 -14.83
C GLY A 47 -6.20 -11.74 -13.31
N ASP A 48 -4.97 -11.90 -12.82
CA ASP A 48 -4.67 -11.83 -11.38
C ASP A 48 -4.97 -10.44 -10.79
N THR A 49 -4.51 -9.37 -11.45
CA THR A 49 -4.79 -8.00 -11.03
C THR A 49 -6.30 -7.74 -10.87
N PHE A 50 -7.10 -8.16 -11.86
CA PHE A 50 -8.56 -8.01 -11.78
C PHE A 50 -9.18 -8.91 -10.71
N GLY A 51 -8.65 -10.11 -10.47
CA GLY A 51 -9.09 -10.97 -9.37
C GLY A 51 -8.85 -10.34 -8.00
N HIS A 52 -7.71 -9.68 -7.79
CA HIS A 52 -7.41 -8.95 -6.56
C HIS A 52 -8.27 -7.70 -6.39
N LEU A 53 -8.45 -6.94 -7.47
CA LEU A 53 -9.30 -5.76 -7.51
C LEU A 53 -10.77 -6.09 -7.22
N PHE A 54 -11.28 -7.17 -7.82
CA PHE A 54 -12.63 -7.68 -7.57
C PHE A 54 -12.88 -7.99 -6.09
N LYS A 55 -11.92 -8.65 -5.41
CA LYS A 55 -12.03 -8.96 -3.98
C LYS A 55 -12.14 -7.69 -3.13
N ALA A 56 -11.30 -6.68 -3.41
CA ALA A 56 -11.37 -5.40 -2.71
C ALA A 56 -12.69 -4.66 -3.02
N TRP A 57 -13.13 -4.66 -4.28
CA TRP A 57 -14.39 -4.04 -4.69
C TRP A 57 -15.58 -4.67 -3.98
N LYS A 58 -15.62 -5.99 -3.89
CA LYS A 58 -16.73 -6.71 -3.25
C LYS A 58 -16.81 -6.45 -1.74
N LEU A 59 -15.65 -6.33 -1.07
CA LEU A 59 -15.61 -5.88 0.33
C LEU A 59 -16.09 -4.43 0.48
N TYR A 60 -15.77 -3.56 -0.47
CA TYR A 60 -16.23 -2.18 -0.49
C TYR A 60 -17.75 -2.10 -0.69
N SER A 61 -18.30 -2.79 -1.68
CA SER A 61 -19.69 -2.70 -2.12
C SER A 61 -20.67 -3.50 -1.26
N GLU A 62 -20.30 -4.72 -0.88
CA GLU A 62 -21.20 -5.68 -0.23
C GLU A 62 -20.74 -6.09 1.19
N GLY A 63 -19.51 -5.76 1.57
CA GLY A 63 -18.89 -6.22 2.81
C GLY A 63 -18.38 -7.67 2.72
N TYR A 64 -17.93 -8.21 3.86
CA TYR A 64 -17.43 -9.57 3.93
C TYR A 64 -18.56 -10.60 3.94
N ARG A 65 -18.43 -11.63 3.11
CA ARG A 65 -19.26 -12.84 3.13
C ARG A 65 -18.36 -14.06 3.01
N PRO A 66 -18.58 -15.14 3.78
CA PRO A 66 -17.70 -16.32 3.74
C PRO A 66 -17.80 -17.09 2.41
N TRP A 67 -18.93 -17.00 1.72
CA TRP A 67 -19.17 -17.61 0.42
C TRP A 67 -19.72 -16.57 -0.55
N ILE A 68 -19.18 -16.55 -1.78
CA ILE A 68 -19.68 -15.68 -2.84
C ILE A 68 -19.99 -16.50 -4.09
N LYS A 69 -20.99 -16.07 -4.87
CA LYS A 69 -21.55 -16.82 -6.02
C LYS A 69 -20.98 -16.39 -7.37
N ASP A 70 -20.16 -15.35 -7.36
CA ASP A 70 -19.76 -14.58 -8.54
C ASP A 70 -18.75 -15.33 -9.44
N TRP A 71 -18.12 -16.40 -8.92
CA TRP A 71 -17.10 -17.18 -9.62
C TRP A 71 -17.42 -18.67 -9.54
N TYR A 72 -17.38 -19.38 -10.67
CA TYR A 72 -17.44 -20.85 -10.79
C TYR A 72 -18.46 -21.54 -9.86
N CYS A 73 -19.76 -21.25 -10.00
CA CYS A 73 -20.85 -21.77 -9.13
C CYS A 73 -20.72 -21.42 -7.64
N GLY A 74 -19.80 -20.53 -7.31
CA GLY A 74 -19.50 -20.04 -5.98
C GLY A 74 -18.20 -20.59 -5.42
N TYR A 75 -17.59 -19.83 -4.51
CA TYR A 75 -16.36 -20.23 -3.84
C TYR A 75 -16.22 -19.57 -2.46
N PRO A 76 -15.39 -20.15 -1.57
CA PRO A 76 -15.09 -19.55 -0.28
C PRO A 76 -14.26 -18.28 -0.45
N PHE A 77 -14.84 -17.13 -0.07
CA PHE A 77 -14.25 -15.82 -0.32
C PHE A 77 -12.97 -15.60 0.48
N LEU A 78 -11.95 -15.04 -0.17
CA LEU A 78 -10.62 -14.75 0.43
C LEU A 78 -9.85 -15.97 0.94
N ARG A 79 -10.17 -17.19 0.48
CA ARG A 79 -9.49 -18.43 0.92
C ARG A 79 -8.01 -18.50 0.57
N PHE A 80 -7.60 -17.98 -0.59
CA PHE A 80 -6.28 -18.27 -1.17
C PHE A 80 -5.21 -17.20 -0.90
N TYR A 81 -5.58 -15.99 -0.49
CA TYR A 81 -4.64 -14.88 -0.27
C TYR A 81 -4.92 -14.21 1.07
N PRO A 82 -3.87 -13.80 1.82
CA PRO A 82 -4.03 -13.04 3.06
C PRO A 82 -4.92 -11.81 2.84
N PRO A 83 -5.96 -11.60 3.66
CA PRO A 83 -7.04 -10.69 3.29
C PRO A 83 -6.78 -9.22 3.60
N LEU A 84 -5.71 -8.90 4.36
CA LEU A 84 -5.45 -7.56 4.88
C LEU A 84 -5.41 -6.50 3.80
N ALA A 85 -4.75 -6.77 2.67
CA ALA A 85 -4.65 -5.83 1.56
C ALA A 85 -6.03 -5.45 0.99
N TYR A 86 -6.96 -6.42 0.89
CA TYR A 86 -8.30 -6.18 0.39
C TYR A 86 -9.16 -5.38 1.38
N PHE A 87 -9.07 -5.71 2.67
CA PHE A 87 -9.76 -4.96 3.71
C PHE A 87 -9.25 -3.51 3.81
N LEU A 88 -7.94 -3.31 3.73
CA LEU A 88 -7.34 -1.98 3.76
C LEU A 88 -7.80 -1.14 2.56
N ALA A 89 -7.72 -1.70 1.35
CA ALA A 89 -8.17 -1.02 0.13
C ALA A 89 -9.67 -0.69 0.20
N ALA A 90 -10.51 -1.63 0.65
CA ALA A 90 -11.94 -1.41 0.81
C ALA A 90 -12.26 -0.36 1.87
N TYR A 91 -11.52 -0.34 2.99
CA TYR A 91 -11.70 0.65 4.06
C TYR A 91 -11.34 2.06 3.58
N VAL A 92 -10.19 2.23 2.93
CA VAL A 92 -9.79 3.53 2.36
C VAL A 92 -10.76 3.98 1.27
N ALA A 93 -11.27 3.06 0.45
CA ALA A 93 -12.36 3.34 -0.50
C ALA A 93 -13.65 3.81 0.17
N LYS A 94 -14.06 3.21 1.28
CA LYS A 94 -15.22 3.69 2.05
C LYS A 94 -15.02 5.11 2.58
N LEU A 95 -13.82 5.44 3.05
CA LEU A 95 -13.49 6.80 3.50
C LEU A 95 -13.47 7.80 2.34
N ALA A 96 -13.01 7.40 1.16
CA ALA A 96 -12.94 8.24 -0.02
C ALA A 96 -14.30 8.42 -0.73
N GLY A 97 -15.27 7.53 -0.50
CA GLY A 97 -16.55 7.51 -1.21
C GLY A 97 -16.46 7.03 -2.68
N ASP A 98 -15.26 6.66 -3.14
CA ASP A 98 -14.99 6.17 -4.49
C ASP A 98 -13.99 5.00 -4.43
N PHE A 99 -14.34 3.90 -5.09
CA PHE A 99 -13.55 2.68 -5.05
C PHE A 99 -12.17 2.83 -5.71
N ILE A 100 -12.12 3.47 -6.88
CA ILE A 100 -10.89 3.61 -7.66
C ILE A 100 -9.90 4.51 -6.93
N LEU A 101 -10.38 5.67 -6.47
CA LEU A 101 -9.61 6.64 -5.73
C LEU A 101 -9.09 6.00 -4.44
N GLY A 102 -9.94 5.36 -3.66
CA GLY A 102 -9.51 4.74 -2.40
C GLY A 102 -8.53 3.59 -2.58
N TYR A 103 -8.72 2.75 -3.60
CA TYR A 103 -7.77 1.70 -3.95
C TYR A 103 -6.39 2.29 -4.29
N LYS A 104 -6.35 3.36 -5.08
CA LYS A 104 -5.11 4.07 -5.42
C LYS A 104 -4.46 4.73 -4.22
N LEU A 105 -5.25 5.33 -3.33
CA LEU A 105 -4.75 5.92 -2.09
C LEU A 105 -4.15 4.85 -1.16
N ALA A 106 -4.78 3.67 -1.07
CA ALA A 106 -4.24 2.56 -0.30
C ALA A 106 -2.91 2.05 -0.88
N LEU A 107 -2.81 1.94 -2.20
CA LEU A 107 -1.55 1.59 -2.88
C LEU A 107 -0.48 2.66 -2.64
N PHE A 108 -0.82 3.94 -2.82
CA PHE A 108 0.08 5.06 -2.56
C PHE A 108 0.63 5.03 -1.13
N ALA A 109 -0.26 4.92 -0.13
CA ALA A 109 0.14 4.82 1.26
C ALA A 109 1.05 3.62 1.54
N SER A 110 0.79 2.48 0.88
CA SER A 110 1.64 1.28 0.99
C SER A 110 3.05 1.51 0.45
N TYR A 111 3.19 2.21 -0.68
CA TYR A 111 4.50 2.59 -1.22
C TYR A 111 5.26 3.56 -0.30
N ILE A 112 4.57 4.56 0.26
CA ILE A 112 5.17 5.49 1.21
C ILE A 112 5.66 4.73 2.45
N LEU A 113 4.82 3.85 3.00
CA LEU A 113 5.20 3.03 4.17
C LEU A 113 6.38 2.11 3.86
N ALA A 114 6.42 1.50 2.66
CA ALA A 114 7.53 0.67 2.22
C ALA A 114 8.83 1.47 2.13
N GLY A 115 8.80 2.66 1.52
CA GLY A 115 9.95 3.56 1.45
C GLY A 115 10.47 3.95 2.83
N PHE A 116 9.58 4.37 3.74
CA PHE A 116 9.98 4.73 5.10
C PHE A 116 10.59 3.55 5.86
N SER A 117 10.01 2.35 5.70
CA SER A 117 10.50 1.13 6.35
C SER A 117 11.90 0.79 5.86
N MET A 118 12.14 0.87 4.55
CA MET A 118 13.47 0.62 3.97
C MET A 118 14.50 1.66 4.41
N TYR A 119 14.14 2.95 4.42
CA TYR A 119 15.00 4.01 4.93
C TYR A 119 15.39 3.75 6.39
N TYR A 120 14.42 3.39 7.23
CA TYR A 120 14.66 3.10 8.64
C TYR A 120 15.57 1.89 8.84
N VAL A 121 15.38 0.81 8.07
CA VAL A 121 16.25 -0.38 8.10
C VAL A 121 17.67 -0.02 7.67
N ALA A 122 17.85 0.73 6.57
CA ALA A 122 19.16 1.17 6.10
C ALA A 122 19.91 1.98 7.18
N LEU A 123 19.21 2.92 7.83
CA LEU A 123 19.79 3.68 8.95
C LEU A 123 20.22 2.80 10.12
N ARG A 124 19.49 1.73 10.42
CA ARG A 124 19.83 0.82 11.51
C ARG A 124 21.07 -0.01 11.19
N ILE A 125 21.17 -0.52 9.97
CA ILE A 125 22.32 -1.29 9.50
C ILE A 125 23.59 -0.44 9.48
N CYS A 126 23.55 0.75 8.86
CA CYS A 126 24.73 1.62 8.80
C CYS A 126 25.20 2.11 10.17
N ARG A 127 24.31 2.14 11.18
CA ARG A 127 24.68 2.49 12.56
C ARG A 127 25.18 1.32 13.39
N SER A 128 24.86 0.07 13.02
CA SER A 128 25.38 -1.11 13.72
C SER A 128 26.80 -1.49 13.30
N GLU A 129 27.28 -0.94 12.18
CA GLU A 129 28.65 -1.17 11.67
C GLU A 129 29.65 -0.06 12.09
N LEU A 130 29.23 0.88 12.94
CA LEU A 130 30.04 1.95 13.53
C LEU A 130 30.14 1.77 15.05
#